data_AF-A0AAN0KD37-F1
#
_entry.id   AF-A0AAN0KD37-F1
#
_cell.length_a   1.000
_cell.length_b   1.000
_cell.length_c   1.000
_cell.angle_alpha   90.00
_cell.angle_beta   90.00
_cell.angle_gamma   90.00
#
_symmetry.space_group_name_H-M   'P 1'
#
loop_
_entity.id
_entity.type
_entity.pdbx_description
1 polymer ?
#
loop_
_entity_poly.entity_id
_entity_poly.type
_entity_poly.pdbx_seq_one_letter_code
_entity_poly.pdbx_strand_id
1 'polypeptide(L)'
;MLKFKYSDFIKAIFLLFFSIGVFIISAGLFYEESYHYKKNDYFTYYTLTLDEVKNIPVISDNYEFYYYSPDGTQRLTNGVVFYNPMPERKAELVKYIETLGFKKNQSIPWSYGNISEIWIKGNDEVNLIQDDKNRTIDISFVK
;
A
#
# COMPACT_ATOMS: atom_id res chain seq x y z
N MET A 1 -30.14 35.56 -27.82
CA MET A 1 -28.90 36.03 -27.15
C MET A 1 -29.11 35.94 -25.65
N LEU A 2 -28.46 34.98 -24.97
CA LEU A 2 -28.48 34.91 -23.50
C LEU A 2 -27.66 36.10 -22.97
N LYS A 3 -28.32 37.08 -22.33
CA LYS A 3 -27.63 38.16 -21.60
C LYS A 3 -27.20 37.60 -20.24
N PHE A 4 -26.03 36.99 -20.17
CA PHE A 4 -25.44 36.61 -18.88
C PHE A 4 -25.13 37.89 -18.09
N LYS A 5 -25.82 38.10 -16.98
CA LYS A 5 -25.47 39.17 -16.05
C LYS A 5 -24.23 38.74 -15.27
N TYR A 6 -23.35 39.68 -14.96
CA TYR A 6 -22.14 39.44 -14.17
C TYR A 6 -22.46 38.76 -12.81
N SER A 7 -23.64 39.07 -12.24
CA SER A 7 -24.18 38.40 -11.06
C SER A 7 -24.41 36.90 -11.23
N ASP A 8 -24.82 36.48 -12.41
CA ASP A 8 -25.14 35.08 -12.70
C ASP A 8 -23.86 34.27 -12.90
N PHE A 9 -22.82 34.91 -13.45
CA PHE A 9 -21.47 34.34 -13.54
C PHE A 9 -20.84 34.13 -12.15
N ILE A 10 -20.94 35.13 -11.27
CA ILE A 10 -20.44 35.01 -9.88
C ILE A 10 -21.18 33.90 -9.12
N LYS A 11 -22.50 33.80 -9.26
CA LYS A 11 -23.29 32.72 -8.64
C LYS A 11 -22.88 31.34 -9.15
N ALA A 12 -22.63 31.21 -10.46
CA ALA A 12 -22.18 29.96 -11.05
C ALA A 12 -20.80 29.53 -10.51
N ILE A 13 -19.85 30.47 -10.39
CA ILE A 13 -18.54 30.21 -9.80
C ILE A 13 -18.67 29.79 -8.33
N PHE A 14 -19.49 30.50 -7.54
CA PHE A 14 -19.71 30.15 -6.14
C PHE A 14 -20.30 28.74 -6.00
N LEU A 15 -21.29 28.40 -6.82
CA LEU A 15 -21.93 27.08 -6.81
C LEU A 15 -20.97 25.97 -7.25
N LEU A 16 -20.07 26.26 -8.20
CA LEU A 16 -19.00 25.34 -8.59
C LEU A 16 -18.03 25.08 -7.43
N PHE A 17 -17.50 26.10 -6.78
CA PHE A 17 -16.59 25.91 -5.64
C PHE A 17 -17.29 25.24 -4.44
N PHE A 18 -18.54 25.59 -4.18
CA PHE A 18 -19.33 24.95 -3.14
C PHE A 18 -19.53 23.46 -3.43
N SER A 19 -19.90 23.10 -4.66
CA SER A 19 -20.06 21.69 -5.06
C SER A 19 -18.75 20.90 -5.00
N ILE A 20 -17.62 21.49 -5.40
CA ILE A 20 -16.29 20.90 -5.24
C ILE A 20 -15.98 20.68 -3.76
N GLY A 21 -16.27 21.66 -2.90
CA GLY A 21 -16.05 21.54 -1.45
C GLY A 21 -16.88 20.41 -0.83
N VAL A 22 -18.18 20.32 -1.15
CA VAL A 22 -19.04 19.23 -0.70
C VAL A 22 -18.52 17.88 -1.20
N PHE A 23 -18.11 17.80 -2.47
CA PHE A 23 -17.54 16.58 -3.04
C PHE A 23 -16.29 16.12 -2.28
N ILE A 24 -15.33 17.01 -2.03
CA ILE A 24 -14.10 16.70 -1.29
C ILE A 24 -14.41 16.20 0.13
N ILE A 25 -15.30 16.90 0.85
CA ILE A 25 -15.69 16.50 2.21
C ILE A 25 -16.35 15.12 2.19
N SER A 26 -17.27 14.88 1.25
CA SER A 26 -17.95 13.59 1.12
C SER A 26 -16.97 12.47 0.78
N ALA A 27 -16.00 12.72 -0.10
CA ALA A 27 -14.96 11.74 -0.45
C ALA A 27 -14.08 11.39 0.77
N GLY A 28 -13.76 12.37 1.61
CA GLY A 28 -13.02 12.13 2.86
C GLY A 28 -13.78 11.29 3.89
N LEU A 29 -15.12 11.26 3.84
CA LEU A 29 -15.93 10.40 4.73
C LEU A 29 -15.94 8.93 4.29
N PHE A 30 -15.56 8.63 3.05
CA PHE A 30 -15.38 7.26 2.55
C PHE A 30 -13.94 6.77 2.68
N TYR A 31 -13.16 7.39 3.56
CA TYR A 31 -11.79 6.98 3.83
C TYR A 31 -11.76 5.59 4.46
N GLU A 32 -11.28 4.59 3.72
CA GLU A 32 -10.97 3.28 4.28
C GLU A 32 -9.60 3.31 4.97
N GLU A 33 -9.49 2.68 6.14
CA GLU A 33 -8.22 2.54 6.86
C GLU A 33 -7.27 1.58 6.13
N SER A 34 -7.83 0.64 5.36
CA SER A 34 -7.12 -0.38 4.62
C SER A 34 -7.62 -0.50 3.19
N TYR A 35 -6.71 -0.48 2.21
CA TYR A 35 -7.01 -0.73 0.81
C TYR A 35 -6.32 -2.01 0.35
N HIS A 36 -7.07 -2.90 -0.28
CA HIS A 36 -6.56 -4.08 -0.99
C HIS A 36 -6.80 -3.89 -2.48
N TYR A 37 -5.77 -4.08 -3.30
CA TYR A 37 -5.86 -3.73 -4.72
C TYR A 37 -4.85 -4.52 -5.57
N LYS A 38 -5.13 -4.55 -6.87
CA LYS A 38 -4.30 -5.19 -7.88
C LYS A 38 -3.54 -4.16 -8.69
N LYS A 39 -2.52 -4.61 -9.41
CA LYS A 39 -1.71 -3.75 -10.29
C LYS A 39 -2.54 -3.04 -11.38
N ASN A 40 -3.64 -3.67 -11.83
CA ASN A 40 -4.53 -3.10 -12.84
C ASN A 40 -5.49 -2.05 -12.28
N ASP A 41 -5.58 -1.89 -10.96
CA ASP A 41 -6.27 -0.78 -10.30
C ASP A 41 -5.39 0.47 -10.37
N TYR A 42 -5.18 0.98 -11.59
CA TYR A 42 -4.11 1.91 -11.95
C TYR A 42 -4.01 3.13 -11.05
N PHE A 43 -5.15 3.75 -10.72
CA PHE A 43 -5.17 4.95 -9.87
C PHE A 43 -4.68 4.61 -8.46
N THR A 44 -5.28 3.61 -7.82
CA THR A 44 -4.93 3.15 -6.46
C THR A 44 -3.48 2.67 -6.38
N TYR A 45 -3.03 1.89 -7.36
CA TYR A 45 -1.65 1.41 -7.43
C TYR A 45 -0.65 2.56 -7.60
N TYR A 46 -0.96 3.56 -8.43
CA TYR A 46 -0.06 4.68 -8.64
C TYR A 46 0.03 5.58 -7.39
N THR A 47 -1.10 5.80 -6.71
CA THR A 47 -1.20 6.74 -5.57
C THR A 47 -0.77 6.14 -4.24
N LEU A 48 -1.12 4.88 -3.96
CA LEU A 48 -0.94 4.27 -2.64
C LEU A 48 0.29 3.36 -2.53
N THR A 49 0.81 2.85 -3.66
CA THR A 49 1.96 1.94 -3.60
C THR A 49 3.28 2.70 -3.46
N LEU A 50 4.03 2.40 -2.41
CA LEU A 50 5.38 2.90 -2.18
C LEU A 50 6.32 2.48 -3.30
N ASP A 51 7.33 3.28 -3.60
CA ASP A 51 8.30 2.99 -4.65
C ASP A 51 9.06 1.68 -4.37
N GLU A 52 9.36 1.39 -3.10
CA GLU A 52 9.97 0.12 -2.71
C GLU A 52 9.03 -1.06 -3.00
N VAL A 53 7.71 -0.90 -2.87
CA VAL A 53 6.73 -1.96 -3.14
C VAL A 53 6.47 -2.13 -4.63
N LYS A 54 6.47 -1.03 -5.40
CA LYS A 54 6.35 -1.04 -6.87
C LYS A 54 7.47 -1.85 -7.54
N ASN A 55 8.66 -1.82 -6.96
CA ASN A 55 9.86 -2.46 -7.49
C ASN A 55 10.14 -3.86 -6.92
N ILE A 56 9.25 -4.42 -6.08
CA ILE A 56 9.41 -5.77 -5.53
C ILE A 56 9.45 -6.82 -6.66
N PRO A 57 10.37 -7.80 -6.59
CA PRO A 57 10.34 -8.97 -7.46
C PRO A 57 9.01 -9.72 -7.37
N VAL A 58 8.33 -9.90 -8.49
CA VAL A 58 7.06 -10.65 -8.53
C VAL A 58 7.35 -12.15 -8.50
N ILE A 59 7.05 -12.81 -7.38
CA ILE A 59 7.38 -14.23 -7.13
C ILE A 59 6.20 -15.20 -7.32
N SER A 60 5.01 -14.69 -7.63
CA SER A 60 3.80 -15.47 -7.95
C SER A 60 2.97 -14.74 -8.99
N ASP A 61 2.20 -15.47 -9.80
CA ASP A 61 1.19 -14.92 -10.72
C ASP A 61 -0.06 -14.43 -9.97
N ASN A 62 -0.30 -14.93 -8.77
CA ASN A 62 -1.40 -14.50 -7.92
C ASN A 62 -0.86 -13.71 -6.73
N TYR A 63 -1.11 -12.40 -6.74
CA TYR A 63 -0.67 -11.50 -5.69
C TYR A 63 -1.62 -10.30 -5.56
N GLU A 64 -1.62 -9.69 -4.38
CA GLU A 64 -2.44 -8.53 -4.05
C GLU A 64 -1.61 -7.53 -3.25
N PHE A 65 -1.73 -6.25 -3.60
CA PHE A 65 -1.14 -5.18 -2.82
C PHE A 65 -2.11 -4.74 -1.73
N TYR A 66 -1.54 -4.25 -0.63
CA TYR A 66 -2.34 -3.64 0.42
C TYR A 66 -1.67 -2.39 0.97
N TYR A 67 -2.48 -1.44 1.41
CA TYR A 67 -2.04 -0.20 2.04
C TYR A 67 -2.85 0.04 3.31
N TYR A 68 -2.16 0.28 4.41
CA TYR A 68 -2.74 0.74 5.67
C TYR A 68 -2.32 2.18 5.93
N SER A 69 -3.33 3.03 6.09
CA SER A 69 -3.12 4.43 6.43
C SER A 69 -2.44 4.59 7.79
N PRO A 70 -1.57 5.59 7.97
CA PRO A 70 -1.23 6.03 9.32
C PRO A 70 -2.46 6.68 9.97
N ASP A 71 -2.74 6.33 11.23
CA ASP A 71 -3.86 6.87 12.01
C ASP A 71 -3.40 7.53 13.33
N GLY A 72 -2.09 7.67 13.51
CA GLY A 72 -1.45 8.17 14.74
C GLY A 72 -1.07 7.06 15.73
N THR A 73 -1.59 5.85 15.57
CA THR A 73 -1.21 4.65 16.34
C THR A 73 -0.49 3.63 15.46
N GLN A 74 -0.93 3.49 14.23
CA GLN A 74 -0.34 2.66 13.19
C GLN A 74 0.54 3.52 12.28
N ARG A 75 1.70 2.99 11.92
CA ARG A 75 2.60 3.55 10.91
C ARG A 75 2.12 3.19 9.51
N LEU A 76 2.46 4.02 8.53
CA LEU A 76 2.10 3.74 7.14
C LEU A 76 2.67 2.39 6.76
N THR A 77 1.80 1.48 6.31
CA THR A 77 2.22 0.15 5.89
C THR A 77 1.77 -0.09 4.46
N ASN A 78 2.69 -0.51 3.60
CA ASN A 78 2.34 -0.93 2.25
C ASN A 78 3.13 -2.19 1.92
N GLY A 79 2.46 -3.16 1.30
CA GLY A 79 3.05 -4.45 1.02
C GLY A 79 2.35 -5.18 -0.11
N VAL A 80 2.82 -6.39 -0.33
CA VAL A 80 2.25 -7.33 -1.28
C VAL A 80 2.26 -8.72 -0.66
N VAL A 81 1.12 -9.39 -0.77
CA VAL A 81 0.98 -10.79 -0.44
C VAL A 81 1.01 -11.61 -1.73
N PHE A 82 1.92 -12.58 -1.78
CA PHE A 82 2.01 -13.56 -2.86
C PHE A 82 1.31 -14.84 -2.44
N TYR A 83 0.36 -15.30 -3.25
CA TYR A 83 -0.37 -16.55 -3.03
C TYR A 83 0.22 -17.68 -3.86
N ASN A 84 0.42 -18.85 -3.26
CA ASN A 84 1.08 -20.00 -3.85
C ASN A 84 2.41 -19.65 -4.56
N PRO A 85 3.31 -18.86 -3.94
CA PRO A 85 4.57 -18.52 -4.55
C PRO A 85 5.45 -19.77 -4.71
N MET A 86 6.36 -19.71 -5.68
CA MET A 86 7.45 -20.69 -5.80
C MET A 86 8.40 -20.48 -4.60
N PRO A 87 8.52 -21.43 -3.64
CA PRO A 87 9.26 -21.21 -2.39
C PRO A 87 10.72 -20.78 -2.59
N GLU A 88 11.38 -21.30 -3.63
CA GLU A 88 12.75 -20.97 -4.01
C GLU A 88 12.94 -19.49 -4.37
N ARG A 89 11.88 -18.80 -4.81
CA ARG A 89 11.92 -17.39 -5.20
C ARG A 89 11.88 -16.46 -4.00
N LYS A 90 11.65 -16.95 -2.77
CA LYS A 90 11.80 -16.15 -1.53
C LYS A 90 13.18 -15.49 -1.43
N ALA A 91 14.22 -16.15 -1.94
CA ALA A 91 15.57 -15.59 -1.97
C ALA A 91 15.68 -14.28 -2.78
N GLU A 92 14.83 -14.09 -3.80
CA GLU A 92 14.76 -12.83 -4.56
C GLU A 92 14.27 -11.67 -3.69
N LEU A 93 13.28 -11.92 -2.82
CA LEU A 93 12.78 -10.93 -1.87
C LEU A 93 13.85 -10.57 -0.83
N VAL A 94 14.54 -11.57 -0.26
CA VAL A 94 15.62 -11.34 0.70
C VAL A 94 16.73 -10.48 0.08
N LYS A 95 17.19 -10.86 -1.11
CA LYS A 95 18.21 -10.09 -1.84
C LYS A 95 17.73 -8.66 -2.12
N TYR A 96 16.46 -8.49 -2.48
CA TYR A 96 15.88 -7.18 -2.72
C TYR A 96 15.93 -6.30 -1.45
N ILE A 97 15.50 -6.83 -0.31
CA ILE A 97 15.55 -6.13 0.99
C ILE A 97 16.99 -5.70 1.32
N GLU A 98 17.97 -6.58 1.12
CA GLU A 98 19.39 -6.28 1.31
C GLU A 98 19.89 -5.17 0.38
N THR A 99 19.48 -5.18 -0.91
CA THR A 99 19.87 -4.12 -1.87
C THR A 99 19.33 -2.75 -1.51
N LEU A 100 18.18 -2.69 -0.83
CA LEU A 100 17.62 -1.45 -0.28
C LEU A 100 18.38 -0.97 0.97
N GLY A 101 19.32 -1.77 1.50
CA GLY A 101 20.17 -1.44 2.66
C GLY A 101 19.55 -1.77 4.01
N PHE A 102 18.47 -2.55 4.04
CA PHE A 102 17.91 -3.06 5.29
C PHE A 102 18.79 -4.18 5.83
N LYS A 103 18.85 -4.28 7.17
CA LYS A 103 19.60 -5.33 7.86
C LYS A 103 18.64 -6.20 8.65
N LYS A 104 18.82 -7.52 8.57
CA LYS A 104 18.03 -8.46 9.35
C LYS A 104 18.25 -8.19 10.83
N ASN A 105 17.16 -7.89 11.54
CA ASN A 105 17.18 -7.66 12.98
C ASN A 105 16.79 -8.93 13.72
N GLN A 106 15.66 -9.53 13.34
CA GLN A 106 15.10 -10.68 14.04
C GLN A 106 14.50 -11.70 13.07
N SER A 107 14.50 -12.97 13.47
CA SER A 107 13.79 -14.06 12.82
C SER A 107 12.99 -14.77 13.89
N ILE A 108 11.68 -14.61 13.88
CA ILE A 108 10.78 -15.14 14.89
C ILE A 108 10.02 -16.31 14.27
N PRO A 109 10.21 -17.55 14.76
CA PRO A 109 9.29 -18.63 14.47
C PRO A 109 7.94 -18.28 15.11
N TRP A 110 6.89 -18.13 14.29
CA TRP A 110 5.53 -18.00 14.78
C TRP A 110 4.93 -19.39 14.98
N SER A 111 4.00 -19.52 15.93
CA SER A 111 3.25 -20.77 16.12
C SER A 111 2.63 -21.22 14.78
N TYR A 112 2.65 -22.53 14.53
CA TYR A 112 2.16 -23.20 13.29
C TYR A 112 3.11 -23.22 12.08
N GLY A 113 4.41 -23.00 12.26
CA GLY A 113 5.41 -23.22 11.19
C GLY A 113 5.68 -22.01 10.30
N ASN A 114 5.13 -20.85 10.67
CA ASN A 114 5.35 -19.60 9.96
C ASN A 114 6.66 -18.96 10.41
N ILE A 115 7.40 -18.33 9.48
CA ILE A 115 8.64 -17.61 9.79
C ILE A 115 8.41 -16.13 9.48
N SER A 116 8.58 -15.28 10.49
CA SER A 116 8.58 -13.83 10.34
C SER A 116 10.01 -13.32 10.46
N GLU A 117 10.44 -12.54 9.47
CA GLU A 117 11.74 -11.88 9.44
C GLU A 117 11.53 -10.37 9.48
N ILE A 118 12.13 -9.73 10.47
CA ILE A 118 12.05 -8.29 10.67
C ILE A 118 13.39 -7.68 10.27
N TRP A 119 13.35 -6.71 9.36
CA TRP A 119 14.53 -6.03 8.82
C TRP A 119 14.41 -4.53 9.08
N ILE A 120 15.51 -3.88 9.47
CA ILE A 120 15.49 -2.48 9.91
C ILE A 120 16.48 -1.63 9.09
N LYS A 121 16.06 -0.39 8.77
CA LYS A 121 16.90 0.67 8.19
C LYS A 121 16.51 2.02 8.77
N GLY A 122 17.28 2.51 9.75
CA GLY A 122 16.93 3.74 10.46
C GLY A 122 15.62 3.56 11.22
N ASN A 123 14.61 4.36 10.90
CA ASN A 123 13.27 4.22 11.47
C ASN A 123 12.39 3.28 10.63
N ASP A 124 12.75 2.92 9.41
CA ASP A 124 11.93 2.09 8.54
C ASP A 124 12.11 0.60 8.87
N GLU A 125 11.04 -0.17 8.70
CA GLU A 125 11.01 -1.62 8.92
C GLU A 125 10.47 -2.34 7.69
N VAL A 126 11.00 -3.54 7.43
CA VAL A 126 10.43 -4.50 6.48
C VAL A 126 10.11 -5.80 7.18
N ASN A 127 8.87 -6.25 7.03
CA ASN A 127 8.42 -7.55 7.47
C ASN A 127 8.36 -8.49 6.28
N LEU A 128 9.00 -9.66 6.39
CA LEU A 128 8.89 -10.76 5.45
C LEU A 128 8.31 -11.97 6.20
N ILE A 129 7.06 -12.32 5.89
CA ILE A 129 6.32 -13.37 6.57
C ILE A 129 6.05 -14.50 5.60
N GLN A 130 6.44 -15.71 5.96
CA GLN A 130 6.12 -16.93 5.23
C GLN A 130 5.09 -17.73 6.02
N ASP A 131 3.94 -18.01 5.42
CA ASP A 131 2.90 -18.88 5.95
C ASP A 131 2.76 -20.14 5.08
N ASP A 132 3.37 -21.23 5.54
CA ASP A 132 3.41 -22.49 4.80
C ASP A 132 2.02 -23.18 4.75
N LYS A 133 1.16 -22.93 5.75
CA LYS A 133 -0.18 -23.51 5.83
C LYS A 133 -1.10 -22.88 4.79
N ASN A 134 -1.09 -21.55 4.70
CA ASN A 134 -1.90 -20.79 3.74
C ASN A 134 -1.19 -20.62 2.39
N ARG A 135 0.06 -21.10 2.29
CA ARG A 135 0.92 -21.02 1.10
C ARG A 135 1.08 -19.57 0.63
N THR A 136 1.41 -18.67 1.55
CA THR A 136 1.64 -17.26 1.24
C THR A 136 3.03 -16.79 1.66
N ILE A 137 3.54 -15.80 0.93
CA ILE A 137 4.68 -14.99 1.36
C ILE A 137 4.24 -13.54 1.28
N ASP A 138 4.27 -12.85 2.42
CA ASP A 138 3.95 -11.43 2.56
C ASP A 138 5.24 -10.65 2.78
N ILE A 139 5.40 -9.56 2.04
CA ILE A 139 6.45 -8.56 2.25
C ILE A 139 5.81 -7.19 2.40
N SER A 140 6.15 -6.51 3.50
CA SER A 140 5.56 -5.23 3.87
C SER A 140 6.60 -4.24 4.35
N PHE A 141 6.42 -2.98 3.95
CA PHE A 141 7.26 -1.85 4.33
C PHE A 141 6.48 -0.96 5.29
N VAL A 142 7.07 -0.68 6.44
CA VAL A 142 6.50 0.15 7.50
C VAL A 142 7.33 1.43 7.63
N LYS A 143 6.68 2.59 7.44
CA LYS A 143 7.28 3.93 7.42
C LYS A 143 6.67 4.86 8.46
#